data_AF-A0A1A6BA28-F1
#
_entry.id   AF-A0A1A6BA28-F1
#
_cell.length_a   1.000
_cell.length_b   1.000
_cell.length_c   1.000
_cell.angle_alpha   90.00
_cell.angle_beta   90.00
_cell.angle_gamma   90.00
#
_symmetry.space_group_name_H-M   'P 1'
#
loop_
_entity.id
_entity.type
_entity.pdbx_description
1 polymer ?
#
loop_
_entity_poly.entity_id
_entity_poly.type
_entity_poly.pdbx_seq_one_letter_code
_entity_poly.pdbx_strand_id
1 'polypeptide(L)'
;MRRNDDYFGHDVNAAARITALADAGQAVITEPVGQVCTRLGLAPDPLGAQQLHNIATPVEVYTVALAAARYPTDPVCLVRVDPRTAASHLRRAGRDWWFCLSECAQRFAAAPAHYTGEEHSVARPAARGSA
;
A
#
# COMPACT_ATOMS: atom_id res chain seq x y z
N MET A 1 -18.22 -20.91 7.30
CA MET A 1 -18.99 -21.31 8.49
C MET A 1 -18.48 -20.48 9.67
N ARG A 2 -19.36 -19.80 10.43
CA ARG A 2 -18.97 -18.96 11.57
C ARG A 2 -19.22 -19.71 12.87
N ARG A 3 -18.21 -19.84 13.73
CA ARG A 3 -18.35 -20.38 15.09
C ARG A 3 -17.55 -19.50 16.04
N ASN A 4 -18.20 -19.02 17.11
CA ASN A 4 -17.57 -18.20 18.16
C ASN A 4 -16.75 -17.02 17.60
N ASP A 5 -17.35 -16.27 16.69
CA ASP A 5 -16.76 -15.09 16.00
C ASP A 5 -15.54 -15.35 15.08
N ASP A 6 -15.15 -16.61 14.94
CA ASP A 6 -14.13 -17.03 13.98
C ASP A 6 -14.77 -17.60 12.69
N TYR A 7 -14.14 -17.28 11.56
CA TYR A 7 -14.52 -17.76 10.24
C TYR A 7 -13.72 -19.02 9.90
N PHE A 8 -14.41 -20.09 9.52
CA PHE A 8 -13.80 -21.35 9.10
C PHE A 8 -14.29 -21.73 7.70
N GLY A 9 -13.36 -22.14 6.82
CA GLY A 9 -13.65 -22.57 5.45
C GLY A 9 -12.41 -22.55 4.54
N HIS A 10 -12.57 -23.12 3.35
CA HIS A 10 -11.54 -23.16 2.29
C HIS A 10 -10.98 -21.75 1.98
N ASP A 11 -11.84 -20.73 1.98
CA ASP A 11 -11.48 -19.35 1.67
C ASP A 11 -10.63 -18.68 2.76
N VAL A 12 -10.80 -19.09 4.03
CA VAL A 12 -10.03 -18.55 5.16
C VAL A 12 -8.61 -19.11 5.17
N ASN A 13 -8.45 -20.39 4.78
CA ASN A 13 -7.13 -21.01 4.62
C ASN A 13 -6.34 -20.38 3.47
N ALA A 14 -7.00 -20.03 2.36
CA ALA A 14 -6.38 -19.29 1.26
C ALA A 14 -5.94 -17.89 1.69
N ALA A 15 -6.79 -17.14 2.39
CA ALA A 15 -6.48 -15.78 2.87
C ALA A 15 -5.23 -15.72 3.77
N ALA A 16 -5.10 -16.66 4.71
CA ALA A 16 -3.93 -16.73 5.58
C ALA A 16 -2.63 -17.01 4.81
N ARG A 17 -2.70 -17.75 3.70
CA ARG A 17 -1.53 -18.16 2.91
C ARG A 17 -1.10 -17.10 1.90
N ILE A 18 -2.06 -16.40 1.29
CA ILE A 18 -1.72 -15.32 0.35
C ILE A 18 -1.16 -14.08 1.07
N THR A 19 -1.51 -13.87 2.34
CA THR A 19 -0.92 -12.79 3.16
C THR A 19 0.60 -12.87 3.21
N ALA A 20 1.18 -14.08 3.23
CA ALA A 20 2.63 -14.28 3.24
C ALA A 20 3.33 -13.86 1.92
N LEU A 21 2.56 -13.63 0.86
CA LEU A 21 3.07 -13.18 -0.44
C LEU A 21 3.12 -11.66 -0.56
N ALA A 22 2.58 -10.92 0.41
CA ALA A 22 2.48 -9.46 0.35
C ALA A 22 3.82 -8.80 0.70
N ASP A 23 4.28 -7.90 -0.15
CA ASP A 23 5.33 -6.94 0.19
C ASP A 23 4.78 -5.80 1.07
N ALA A 24 5.67 -5.07 1.74
CA ALA A 24 5.31 -3.93 2.58
C ALA A 24 4.49 -2.88 1.80
N GLY A 25 3.32 -2.52 2.33
CA GLY A 25 2.43 -1.55 1.69
C GLY A 25 1.52 -2.13 0.60
N GLN A 26 1.44 -3.45 0.48
CA GLN A 26 0.53 -4.13 -0.43
C GLN A 26 -0.39 -5.10 0.31
N ALA A 27 -1.55 -5.34 -0.29
CA ALA A 27 -2.37 -6.50 0.03
C ALA A 27 -2.32 -7.45 -1.17
N VAL A 28 -2.26 -8.75 -0.88
CA VAL A 28 -2.46 -9.79 -1.89
C VAL A 28 -3.89 -10.26 -1.78
N ILE A 29 -4.56 -10.30 -2.93
CA ILE A 29 -5.99 -10.61 -3.06
C ILE A 29 -6.20 -11.70 -4.11
N THR A 30 -7.30 -12.45 -3.97
CA THR A 30 -7.73 -13.44 -4.97
C THR A 30 -8.54 -12.78 -6.07
N GLU A 31 -8.71 -13.48 -7.20
CA GLU A 31 -9.48 -13.00 -8.36
C GLU A 31 -10.87 -12.42 -8.01
N PRO A 32 -11.75 -13.06 -7.20
CA PRO A 32 -13.08 -12.51 -6.92
C PRO A 32 -13.00 -11.15 -6.21
N VAL A 33 -11.99 -10.94 -5.36
CA VAL A 33 -11.75 -9.67 -4.69
C VAL A 33 -11.17 -8.65 -5.68
N GLY A 34 -10.28 -9.07 -6.58
CA GLY A 34 -9.76 -8.25 -7.67
C GLY A 34 -10.86 -7.67 -8.54
N GLN A 35 -11.85 -8.47 -8.93
CA GLN A 35 -13.00 -8.02 -9.71
C GLN A 35 -13.82 -6.94 -8.98
N VAL A 36 -13.97 -7.05 -7.65
CA VAL A 36 -14.61 -6.01 -6.82
C VAL A 36 -13.75 -4.75 -6.77
N CYS A 37 -12.43 -4.88 -6.57
CA CYS A 37 -11.49 -3.75 -6.56
C CYS A 37 -11.55 -2.94 -7.86
N THR A 38 -11.58 -3.60 -9.02
CA THR A 38 -11.72 -2.93 -10.33
C THR A 38 -13.01 -2.12 -10.43
N ARG A 39 -14.15 -2.66 -9.95
CA ARG A 39 -15.41 -1.91 -9.91
C ARG A 39 -15.37 -0.70 -8.98
N LEU A 40 -14.49 -0.72 -7.97
CA LEU A 40 -14.26 0.41 -7.06
C LEU A 40 -13.22 1.40 -7.59
N GLY A 41 -12.70 1.22 -8.81
CA GLY A 41 -11.70 2.09 -9.42
C GLY A 41 -10.27 1.87 -8.89
N LEU A 42 -10.02 0.77 -8.20
CA LEU A 42 -8.67 0.32 -7.89
C LEU A 42 -8.11 -0.47 -9.07
N ALA A 43 -6.79 -0.45 -9.26
CA ALA A 43 -6.10 -1.23 -10.27
C ALA A 43 -5.24 -2.31 -9.59
N PRO A 44 -5.74 -3.55 -9.46
CA PRO A 44 -4.93 -4.68 -8.99
C PRO A 44 -3.91 -5.09 -10.05
N ASP A 45 -2.66 -5.32 -9.64
CA ASP A 45 -1.61 -5.84 -10.52
C ASP A 45 -1.56 -7.37 -10.42
N PRO A 46 -1.44 -8.10 -11.55
CA PRO A 46 -1.40 -9.56 -11.51
C PRO A 46 -0.09 -10.06 -10.90
N LEU A 47 -0.19 -10.95 -9.91
CA LEU A 47 0.94 -11.73 -9.37
C LEU A 47 0.95 -13.16 -9.95
N GLY A 48 -0.15 -13.58 -10.55
CA GLY A 48 -0.32 -14.86 -11.25
C GLY A 48 -0.74 -16.02 -10.35
N ALA A 49 -0.83 -17.21 -10.93
CA ALA A 49 -1.16 -18.44 -10.22
C ALA A 49 -0.11 -18.81 -9.16
N GLN A 50 -0.52 -18.91 -7.90
CA GLN A 50 0.33 -19.32 -6.79
C GLN A 50 -0.12 -20.68 -6.23
N GLN A 51 0.83 -21.61 -6.09
CA GLN A 51 0.56 -22.88 -5.42
C GLN A 51 0.59 -22.67 -3.91
N LEU A 52 -0.59 -22.70 -3.29
CA LEU A 52 -0.72 -22.56 -1.85
C LEU A 52 -0.67 -23.92 -1.16
N HIS A 53 -0.04 -23.98 0.00
CA HIS A 53 0.05 -25.22 0.79
C HIS A 53 -1.35 -25.76 1.12
N ASN A 54 -1.60 -27.04 0.82
CA ASN A 54 -2.88 -27.73 0.97
C ASN A 54 -4.05 -27.20 0.13
N ILE A 55 -3.75 -26.51 -0.97
CA ILE A 55 -4.71 -26.25 -2.04
C ILE A 55 -4.21 -26.99 -3.28
N ALA A 56 -5.00 -27.92 -3.80
CA ALA A 56 -4.57 -28.76 -4.93
C ALA A 56 -4.40 -27.95 -6.21
N THR A 57 -5.30 -26.99 -6.45
CA THR A 57 -5.28 -26.10 -7.62
C THR A 57 -4.53 -24.80 -7.32
N PRO A 58 -3.62 -24.34 -8.19
CA PRO A 58 -3.04 -23.00 -8.08
C PRO A 58 -4.13 -21.92 -8.01
N VAL A 59 -3.90 -20.89 -7.20
CA VAL A 59 -4.84 -19.78 -7.00
C VAL A 59 -4.30 -18.54 -7.70
N GLU A 60 -5.09 -17.97 -8.61
CA GLU A 60 -4.78 -16.68 -9.23
C GLU A 60 -4.84 -15.57 -8.19
N VAL A 61 -3.73 -14.85 -8.04
CA VAL A 61 -3.60 -13.74 -7.09
C VAL A 61 -3.10 -12.46 -7.74
N TYR A 62 -3.47 -11.36 -7.10
CA TYR A 62 -3.19 -10.00 -7.52
C TYR A 62 -2.66 -9.22 -6.32
N THR A 63 -1.83 -8.22 -6.57
CA THR A 63 -1.47 -7.23 -5.56
C THR A 63 -2.34 -6.00 -5.72
N VAL A 64 -2.66 -5.35 -4.62
CA VAL A 64 -3.22 -4.00 -4.62
C VAL A 64 -2.40 -3.14 -3.67
N ALA A 65 -1.99 -1.97 -4.15
CA ALA A 65 -1.30 -1.01 -3.30
C ALA A 65 -2.23 -0.57 -2.16
N LEU A 66 -1.87 -0.90 -0.93
CA LEU A 66 -2.50 -0.32 0.25
C LEU A 66 -1.98 1.09 0.32
N ALA A 67 -2.78 2.05 -0.15
CA ALA A 67 -2.39 3.44 -0.26
C ALA A 67 -1.94 4.00 1.10
N ALA A 68 -0.64 3.89 1.38
CA ALA A 68 0.10 4.86 2.19
C ALA A 68 -0.11 6.29 1.62
N ALA A 69 -0.50 6.40 0.35
CA ALA A 69 -0.73 7.64 -0.40
C ALA A 69 -1.93 8.49 0.04
N ARG A 70 -2.83 8.04 0.92
CA ARG A 70 -3.90 8.93 1.43
C ARG A 70 -3.47 9.83 2.59
N TYR A 71 -2.39 9.46 3.29
CA TYR A 71 -1.89 10.20 4.45
C TYR A 71 -0.40 10.47 4.27
N PRO A 72 -0.02 11.55 3.57
CA PRO A 72 1.37 11.94 3.40
C PRO A 72 2.06 12.06 4.77
N THR A 73 3.33 11.69 4.79
CA THR A 73 4.16 11.86 5.98
C THR A 73 4.70 13.28 6.03
N ASP A 74 4.54 13.97 7.17
CA ASP A 74 5.22 15.23 7.45
C ASP A 74 6.73 14.95 7.43
N PRO A 75 7.51 15.59 6.53
CA PRO A 75 8.91 15.26 6.37
C PRO A 75 9.79 15.78 7.53
N VAL A 76 9.28 16.67 8.39
CA VAL A 76 9.99 17.22 9.55
C VAL A 76 9.83 16.32 10.77
N CYS A 77 8.60 15.90 11.07
CA CYS A 77 8.26 15.12 12.27
C CYS A 77 8.05 13.63 12.01
N LEU A 78 8.03 13.21 10.75
CA LEU A 78 7.81 11.82 10.30
C LEU A 78 6.48 11.21 10.77
N VAL A 79 5.48 12.06 11.03
CA VAL A 79 4.12 11.64 11.37
C VAL A 79 3.23 11.61 10.13
N ARG A 80 2.26 10.69 10.09
CA ARG A 80 1.25 10.67 9.03
C ARG A 80 0.26 11.81 9.23
N VAL A 81 -0.07 12.51 8.16
CA VAL A 81 -0.96 13.68 8.16
C VAL A 81 -2.16 13.38 7.28
N ASP A 82 -3.37 13.72 7.74
CA ASP A 82 -4.55 13.76 6.88
C ASP A 82 -4.53 15.05 6.06
N PRO A 83 -4.48 14.99 4.72
CA PRO A 83 -4.51 16.19 3.87
C PRO A 83 -5.73 17.09 4.12
N ARG A 84 -6.85 16.52 4.58
CA ARG A 84 -8.12 17.23 4.82
C ARG A 84 -8.13 18.00 6.13
N THR A 85 -7.29 17.61 7.09
CA THR A 85 -7.22 18.23 8.43
C THR A 85 -5.81 18.70 8.77
N ALA A 86 -4.89 18.76 7.80
CA ALA A 86 -3.53 19.19 8.00
C ALA A 86 -3.50 20.63 8.55
N ALA A 87 -2.67 20.87 9.56
CA ALA A 87 -2.53 22.20 10.14
C ALA A 87 -1.95 23.21 9.14
N SER A 88 -1.08 22.74 8.24
CA SER A 88 -0.55 23.55 7.15
C SER A 88 -0.16 22.72 5.93
N HIS A 89 -0.11 23.39 4.78
CA HIS A 89 0.18 22.80 3.48
C HIS A 89 1.01 23.77 2.64
N LEU A 90 2.00 23.26 1.91
CA LEU A 90 2.86 24.04 1.00
C LEU A 90 3.02 23.31 -0.33
N ARG A 91 2.94 24.06 -1.43
CA ARG A 91 3.26 23.55 -2.76
C ARG A 91 4.67 23.97 -3.17
N ARG A 92 5.53 23.02 -3.51
CA ARG A 92 6.93 23.27 -3.89
C ARG A 92 7.41 22.26 -4.94
N ALA A 93 8.12 22.74 -5.96
CA ALA A 93 8.60 21.90 -7.07
C ALA A 93 7.49 21.05 -7.74
N GLY A 94 6.29 21.61 -7.86
CA GLY A 94 5.13 20.91 -8.42
C GLY A 94 4.50 19.85 -7.51
N ARG A 95 5.01 19.65 -6.28
CA ARG A 95 4.49 18.71 -5.28
C ARG A 95 3.85 19.44 -4.11
N ASP A 96 2.73 18.91 -3.64
CA ASP A 96 2.04 19.33 -2.43
C ASP A 96 2.65 18.62 -1.20
N TRP A 97 2.89 19.38 -0.13
CA TRP A 97 3.50 18.94 1.13
C TRP A 97 2.56 19.30 2.29
N TRP A 98 2.31 18.36 3.18
CA TRP A 98 1.41 18.53 4.33
C TRP A 98 2.16 18.37 5.64
N PHE A 99 1.77 19.17 6.63
CA PHE A 99 2.47 19.25 7.90
C PHE A 99 1.51 19.14 9.07
N CYS A 100 1.98 18.48 10.14
CA CYS A 100 1.20 18.31 11.37
C CYS A 100 1.01 19.62 12.13
N LEU A 101 1.95 20.58 11.96
CA LEU A 101 1.95 21.89 12.59
C LEU A 101 2.51 22.96 11.65
N SER A 102 2.11 24.21 11.84
CA SER A 102 2.63 25.36 11.08
C SER A 102 4.13 25.55 11.25
N GLU A 103 4.69 25.18 12.40
CA GLU A 103 6.14 25.23 12.64
C GLU A 103 6.90 24.22 11.76
N CYS A 104 6.31 23.05 11.47
CA CYS A 104 6.92 22.07 10.57
C CYS A 104 6.98 22.62 9.14
N ALA A 105 5.93 23.31 8.68
CA ALA A 105 5.96 24.00 7.40
C ALA A 105 7.04 25.10 7.35
N GLN A 106 7.23 25.87 8.43
CA GLN A 106 8.28 26.90 8.51
C GLN A 106 9.69 26.30 8.46
N ARG A 107 9.94 25.23 9.22
CA ARG A 107 11.22 24.51 9.22
C ARG A 107 11.52 23.90 7.85
N PHE A 108 10.51 23.31 7.21
CA PHE A 108 10.63 22.79 5.85
C PHE A 108 10.89 23.91 4.83
N ALA A 109 10.23 25.06 4.94
CA ALA A 109 10.43 26.19 4.06
C ALA A 109 11.84 26.80 4.17
N ALA A 110 12.42 26.78 5.38
CA ALA A 110 13.77 27.29 5.63
C ALA A 110 14.89 26.40 5.03
N ALA A 111 14.74 25.07 5.10
CA ALA A 111 15.77 24.12 4.64
C ALA A 111 15.18 22.88 3.94
N PRO A 112 14.46 23.02 2.82
CA PRO A 112 13.72 21.93 2.20
C PRO A 112 14.61 20.80 1.67
N ALA A 113 15.84 21.11 1.25
CA ALA A 113 16.80 20.12 0.78
C ALA A 113 17.15 19.07 1.86
N HIS A 114 17.03 19.42 3.14
CA HIS A 114 17.29 18.48 4.25
C HIS A 114 16.20 17.42 4.40
N TYR A 115 15.03 17.68 3.80
CA TYR A 115 13.81 16.90 3.95
C TYR A 115 13.38 16.23 2.63
N THR A 116 14.01 16.62 1.52
CA THR A 116 13.67 16.17 0.16
C THR A 116 14.84 15.41 -0.43
N GLY A 117 15.05 14.18 0.05
CA GLY A 117 16.00 13.24 -0.56
C GLY A 117 15.40 12.56 -1.80
N GLU A 118 16.12 12.60 -2.92
CA GLU A 118 15.90 11.76 -4.10
C GLU A 118 16.31 10.31 -3.81
N GLU A 119 15.59 9.57 -2.97
CA GLU A 119 15.72 8.09 -2.88
C GLU A 119 14.62 7.47 -2.00
N HIS A 120 13.39 7.49 -2.52
CA HIS A 120 12.39 6.45 -2.23
C HIS A 120 11.43 6.32 -3.41
N SER A 121 11.97 6.37 -4.64
CA SER A 121 11.35 5.62 -5.72
C SER A 121 11.55 4.16 -5.37
N VAL A 122 10.52 3.50 -4.83
CA VAL A 122 10.50 2.04 -4.75
C VAL A 122 10.66 1.56 -6.19
N ALA A 123 11.89 1.19 -6.54
CA ALA A 123 12.21 0.59 -7.80
C ALA A 123 11.34 -0.67 -7.89
N ARG A 124 10.50 -0.74 -8.93
CA ARG A 124 9.80 -1.96 -9.31
C ARG A 124 10.86 -3.06 -9.45
N PRO A 125 10.91 -4.10 -8.58
CA PRO A 125 11.80 -5.21 -8.85
C PRO A 125 11.34 -5.85 -10.15
N ALA A 126 12.23 -5.90 -11.13
CA ALA A 126 11.98 -6.59 -12.39
C ALA A 126 11.64 -8.05 -12.07
N ALA A 127 10.48 -8.50 -12.55
CA ALA A 127 10.09 -9.89 -12.51
C ALA A 127 11.22 -10.74 -13.11
N ARG A 128 11.82 -11.60 -12.28
CA ARG A 128 12.74 -12.64 -12.77
C ARG A 128 11.88 -13.73 -13.39
N GLY A 129 11.88 -13.79 -14.73
CA GLY A 129 11.39 -14.94 -15.47
C GLY A 129 12.34 -16.12 -15.26
N SER A 130 11.77 -17.27 -14.94
CA SER A 130 12.46 -18.56 -14.92
C SER A 130 12.35 -19.20 -16.31
N ALA A 131 13.48 -19.62 -16.85
CA ALA A 131 13.59 -20.60 -17.93
C ALA A 131 14.07 -21.93 -17.33
#